data_AF-K8GG43-F1
#
_entry.id   AF-K8GG43-F1
#
_cell.length_a   1.000
_cell.length_b   1.000
_cell.length_c   1.000
_cell.angle_alpha   90.00
_cell.angle_beta   90.00
_cell.angle_gamma   90.00
#
_symmetry.space_group_name_H-M   'P 1'
#
loop_
_entity.id
_entity.type
_entity.pdbx_description
1 polymer ?
#
loop_
_entity_poly.entity_id
_entity_poly.type
_entity_poly.pdbx_seq_one_letter_code
_entity_poly.pdbx_strand_id
1 'polypeptide(L)'
;MLVGFYALNIYELDISSNTYRMDAYVWFRWKGAIDPIADLEFANAVEDWGMTQKPSYEKPQKLPDGSLYQILRIEGRFVQPFNLSRYPLDQQQLSMILENSIYTAKDLVYIVDTKDSGYADTLSIQGWNVIAWKSHNLLRSYPSNFGFSEPETNPYSAVRFEIVVARPINYFIWKLLLPLIIVLASGWGALFLHPSYVESRIAIPVTALLTIVFLQQSYSDAIPEMGFLVMLDKIYALSYLLVIATIMEAIITADWVKGEKPGDFMRVVRLDRPFVAIQCLMLIVGVLLIIAF
;
A
#
# COMPACT_ATOMS: atom_id res chain seq x y z
N MET A 1 -20.18 23.89 -12.39
CA MET A 1 -21.25 23.09 -11.72
C MET A 1 -20.66 22.37 -10.52
N LEU A 2 -21.47 22.06 -9.53
CA LEU A 2 -21.02 21.37 -8.33
C LEU A 2 -21.19 19.85 -8.48
N VAL A 3 -20.21 19.07 -8.04
CA VAL A 3 -20.22 17.60 -8.03
C VAL A 3 -19.82 17.11 -6.66
N GLY A 4 -20.62 16.28 -6.02
CA GLY A 4 -20.25 15.65 -4.76
C GLY A 4 -20.25 14.13 -4.83
N PHE A 5 -19.65 13.52 -3.81
CA PHE A 5 -19.35 12.11 -3.75
C PHE A 5 -19.52 11.56 -2.35
N TYR A 6 -20.12 10.38 -2.23
CA TYR A 6 -20.27 9.68 -0.97
C TYR A 6 -20.04 8.18 -1.16
N ALA A 7 -18.87 7.68 -0.75
CA ALA A 7 -18.54 6.26 -0.85
C ALA A 7 -19.37 5.43 0.13
N LEU A 8 -20.03 4.38 -0.35
CA LEU A 8 -20.81 3.44 0.47
C LEU A 8 -19.98 2.21 0.82
N ASN A 9 -19.42 1.55 -0.21
CA ASN A 9 -18.67 0.31 -0.07
C ASN A 9 -17.48 0.31 -1.01
N ILE A 10 -16.38 -0.30 -0.56
CA ILE A 10 -15.22 -0.64 -1.38
C ILE A 10 -14.85 -2.08 -1.08
N TYR A 11 -14.74 -2.91 -2.12
CA TYR A 11 -14.52 -4.34 -1.98
C TYR A 11 -13.74 -4.88 -3.19
N GLU A 12 -13.39 -6.18 -3.16
CA GLU A 12 -12.60 -6.83 -4.22
C GLU A 12 -11.29 -6.07 -4.54
N LEU A 13 -10.64 -5.52 -3.51
CA LEU A 13 -9.35 -4.85 -3.66
C LEU A 13 -8.28 -5.89 -4.00
N ASP A 14 -7.81 -5.84 -5.24
CA ASP A 14 -6.82 -6.76 -5.80
C ASP A 14 -5.56 -5.99 -6.20
N ILE A 15 -4.52 -6.16 -5.38
CA ILE A 15 -3.22 -5.54 -5.55
C ILE A 15 -2.53 -6.00 -6.84
N SER A 16 -2.73 -7.26 -7.26
CA SER A 16 -2.04 -7.83 -8.42
C SER A 16 -2.56 -7.25 -9.73
N SER A 17 -3.88 -7.03 -9.83
CA SER A 17 -4.48 -6.40 -11.02
C SER A 17 -4.55 -4.88 -10.95
N ASN A 18 -4.15 -4.25 -9.83
CA ASN A 18 -4.32 -2.82 -9.59
C ASN A 18 -5.79 -2.38 -9.61
N THR A 19 -6.72 -3.23 -9.14
CA THR A 19 -8.17 -2.94 -9.22
C THR A 19 -8.89 -3.06 -7.89
N TYR A 20 -10.07 -2.44 -7.82
CA TYR A 20 -11.04 -2.57 -6.73
C TYR A 20 -12.42 -2.22 -7.25
N ARG A 21 -13.47 -2.63 -6.53
CA ARG A 21 -14.84 -2.19 -6.77
C ARG A 21 -15.24 -1.12 -5.77
N MET A 22 -16.01 -0.15 -6.24
CA MET A 22 -16.53 0.95 -5.44
C MET A 22 -18.01 1.17 -5.77
N ASP A 23 -18.82 1.26 -4.72
CA ASP A 23 -20.24 1.66 -4.75
C ASP A 23 -20.35 2.99 -4.02
N ALA A 24 -20.87 4.01 -4.70
CA ALA A 24 -20.93 5.38 -4.21
C ALA A 24 -22.15 6.12 -4.74
N TYR A 25 -22.57 7.15 -4.02
CA TYR A 25 -23.43 8.18 -4.58
C TYR A 25 -22.58 9.31 -5.17
N VAL A 26 -22.95 9.75 -6.36
CA VAL A 26 -22.39 10.94 -7.01
C VAL A 26 -23.54 11.87 -7.36
N TRP A 27 -23.50 13.12 -6.90
CA TRP A 27 -24.55 14.11 -7.20
C TRP A 27 -23.99 15.32 -7.91
N PHE A 28 -24.88 15.97 -8.66
CA PHE A 28 -24.58 17.12 -9.48
C PHE A 28 -25.58 18.22 -9.16
N ARG A 29 -25.08 19.46 -9.09
CA ARG A 29 -25.91 20.66 -9.05
C ARG A 29 -25.41 21.67 -10.06
N TRP A 30 -26.28 22.08 -10.98
CA TRP A 30 -25.88 22.98 -12.08
C TRP A 30 -26.97 23.98 -12.47
N LYS A 31 -26.57 25.01 -13.21
CA LYS A 31 -27.46 25.94 -13.90
C LYS A 31 -27.01 26.01 -15.36
N GLY A 32 -27.96 26.08 -16.28
CA GLY A 32 -27.68 26.15 -17.72
C GLY A 32 -28.34 25.03 -18.50
N ALA A 33 -28.14 25.06 -19.83
CA ALA A 33 -28.76 24.13 -20.76
C ALA A 33 -27.95 22.84 -20.97
N ILE A 34 -26.64 22.87 -20.71
CA ILE A 34 -25.77 21.69 -20.84
C ILE A 34 -26.08 20.73 -19.69
N ASP A 35 -26.45 19.50 -20.04
CA ASP A 35 -26.60 18.40 -19.10
C ASP A 35 -25.22 17.79 -18.81
N PRO A 36 -24.71 17.88 -17.58
CA PRO A 36 -23.38 17.37 -17.27
C PRO A 36 -23.30 15.85 -17.14
N ILE A 37 -24.43 15.15 -17.16
CA ILE A 37 -24.51 13.71 -16.91
C ILE A 37 -24.63 12.89 -18.20
N ALA A 38 -25.13 13.49 -19.29
CA ALA A 38 -25.44 12.79 -20.53
C ALA A 38 -24.23 12.03 -21.13
N ASP A 39 -23.04 12.61 -21.01
CA ASP A 39 -21.78 12.08 -21.54
C ASP A 39 -20.74 11.90 -20.43
N LEU A 40 -21.21 11.46 -19.25
CA LEU A 40 -20.38 11.23 -18.08
C LEU A 40 -19.50 9.99 -18.28
N GLU A 41 -18.20 10.16 -18.08
CA GLU A 41 -17.20 9.09 -18.17
C GLU A 41 -16.44 8.95 -16.86
N PHE A 42 -16.11 7.71 -16.52
CA PHE A 42 -15.19 7.39 -15.43
C PHE A 42 -13.84 6.97 -16.00
N ALA A 43 -12.91 7.93 -16.05
CA ALA A 43 -11.65 7.78 -16.79
C ALA A 43 -10.72 6.66 -16.30
N ASN A 44 -10.93 6.15 -15.09
CA ASN A 44 -10.21 5.01 -14.54
C ASN A 44 -11.11 3.80 -14.26
N ALA A 45 -12.28 3.71 -14.90
CA ALA A 45 -13.07 2.50 -14.91
C ALA A 45 -12.34 1.40 -15.71
N VAL A 46 -12.45 0.15 -15.26
CA VAL A 46 -11.86 -1.01 -15.96
C VAL A 46 -12.76 -1.47 -17.10
N GLU A 47 -14.07 -1.49 -16.85
CA GLU A 47 -15.05 -1.91 -17.83
C GLU A 47 -16.36 -1.11 -17.73
N ASP A 48 -16.96 -0.81 -18.88
CA ASP A 48 -18.26 -0.14 -18.94
C ASP A 48 -19.42 -1.11 -18.68
N TRP A 49 -19.30 -2.36 -19.16
CA TRP A 49 -20.37 -3.36 -19.06
C TRP A 49 -20.68 -3.78 -17.62
N GLY A 50 -19.70 -3.66 -16.72
CA GLY A 50 -19.83 -3.97 -15.29
C GLY A 50 -20.19 -2.76 -14.43
N MET A 51 -20.30 -1.57 -15.03
CA MET A 51 -20.60 -0.31 -14.34
C MET A 51 -22.11 -0.09 -14.26
N THR A 52 -22.61 0.09 -13.04
CA THR A 52 -23.98 0.56 -12.80
C THR A 52 -23.95 2.07 -12.63
N GLN A 53 -24.75 2.78 -13.45
CA GLN A 53 -25.03 4.19 -13.27
C GLN A 53 -26.54 4.40 -13.17
N LYS A 54 -27.06 4.46 -11.94
CA LYS A 54 -28.51 4.52 -11.71
C LYS A 54 -28.91 5.89 -11.14
N PRO A 55 -29.60 6.74 -11.91
CA PRO A 55 -30.21 7.96 -11.37
C PRO A 55 -31.21 7.63 -10.27
N SER A 56 -31.22 8.41 -9.19
CA SER A 56 -32.21 8.26 -8.11
C SER A 56 -33.56 8.88 -8.46
N TYR A 57 -33.58 9.82 -9.41
CA TYR A 57 -34.79 10.42 -9.96
C TYR A 57 -34.81 10.24 -11.48
N GLU A 58 -35.99 10.02 -12.06
CA GLU A 58 -36.17 9.87 -13.52
C GLU A 58 -35.70 11.10 -14.30
N LYS A 59 -35.82 12.29 -13.71
CA LYS A 59 -35.37 13.57 -14.29
C LYS A 59 -34.69 14.42 -13.22
N PRO A 60 -33.76 15.30 -13.61
CA PRO A 60 -33.17 16.26 -12.67
C PRO A 60 -34.24 17.09 -11.97
N GLN A 61 -34.11 17.24 -10.66
CA GLN A 61 -35.00 18.04 -9.85
C GLN A 61 -34.63 19.52 -9.96
N LYS A 62 -35.63 20.40 -10.05
CA LYS A 62 -35.42 21.85 -10.02
C LYS A 62 -35.46 22.35 -8.58
N LEU A 63 -34.36 22.93 -8.12
CA LEU A 63 -34.22 23.52 -6.79
C LEU A 63 -34.81 24.95 -6.72
N PRO A 64 -35.12 25.48 -5.52
CA PRO A 64 -35.74 26.81 -5.36
C PRO A 64 -34.92 27.97 -5.95
N ASP A 65 -33.60 27.85 -6.00
CA ASP A 65 -32.69 28.85 -6.57
C ASP A 65 -32.57 28.76 -8.11
N GLY A 66 -33.37 27.88 -8.74
CA GLY A 66 -33.38 27.63 -10.18
C GLY A 66 -32.28 26.68 -10.66
N SER A 67 -31.43 26.14 -9.79
CA SER A 67 -30.48 25.08 -10.17
C SER A 67 -31.18 23.73 -10.37
N LEU A 68 -30.57 22.88 -11.19
CA LEU A 68 -30.95 21.49 -11.36
C LEU A 68 -30.10 20.63 -10.44
N TYR A 69 -30.68 19.55 -9.93
CA TYR A 69 -30.06 18.56 -9.05
C TYR A 69 -30.35 17.16 -9.53
N GLN A 70 -29.33 16.30 -9.58
CA GLN A 70 -29.48 14.89 -9.88
C GLN A 70 -28.42 14.10 -9.12
N ILE A 71 -28.78 12.91 -8.66
CA ILE A 71 -27.90 12.00 -7.93
C ILE A 71 -27.95 10.62 -8.55
N LEU A 72 -26.78 10.05 -8.76
CA LEU A 72 -26.59 8.72 -9.33
C LEU A 72 -25.98 7.81 -8.26
N ARG A 73 -26.45 6.57 -8.22
CA ARG A 73 -25.68 5.49 -7.61
C ARG A 73 -24.75 4.92 -8.67
N ILE A 74 -23.46 4.97 -8.38
CA ILE A 74 -22.38 4.48 -9.22
C ILE A 74 -21.78 3.26 -8.55
N GLU A 75 -21.78 2.13 -9.23
CA GLU A 75 -21.10 0.92 -8.77
C GLU A 75 -20.28 0.34 -9.91
N GLY A 76 -18.97 0.22 -9.74
CA GLY A 76 -18.11 -0.33 -10.79
C GLY A 76 -16.71 -0.68 -10.32
N ARG A 77 -15.94 -1.22 -11.24
CA ARG A 77 -14.54 -1.59 -11.04
C ARG A 77 -13.64 -0.49 -11.57
N PHE A 78 -12.66 -0.10 -10.75
CA PHE A 78 -11.72 0.96 -11.04
C PHE A 78 -10.29 0.44 -11.00
N VAL A 79 -9.43 1.04 -11.81
CA VAL A 79 -7.98 0.80 -11.80
C VAL A 79 -7.25 1.93 -11.09
N GLN A 80 -6.31 1.56 -10.24
CA GLN A 80 -5.36 2.46 -9.61
C GLN A 80 -4.04 1.72 -9.37
N PRO A 81 -2.89 2.25 -9.86
CA PRO A 81 -1.59 1.72 -9.51
C PRO A 81 -1.35 1.76 -7.99
N PHE A 82 -1.09 0.60 -7.39
CA PHE A 82 -0.75 0.50 -5.97
C PHE A 82 0.75 0.73 -5.75
N ASN A 83 1.08 1.49 -4.70
CA ASN A 83 2.47 1.74 -4.32
C ASN A 83 2.85 0.85 -3.12
N LEU A 84 3.59 -0.22 -3.39
CA LEU A 84 4.05 -1.18 -2.37
C LEU A 84 5.46 -0.89 -1.84
N SER A 85 6.09 0.24 -2.20
CA SER A 85 7.45 0.59 -1.73
C SER A 85 7.60 0.53 -0.21
N ARG A 86 6.55 0.87 0.53
CA ARG A 86 6.51 0.81 1.99
C ARG A 86 5.79 -0.41 2.55
N TYR A 87 5.50 -1.43 1.74
CA TYR A 87 4.81 -2.62 2.21
C TYR A 87 5.51 -3.23 3.44
N PRO A 88 4.77 -3.58 4.51
CA PRO A 88 3.30 -3.53 4.68
C PRO A 88 2.76 -2.26 5.38
N LEU A 89 3.58 -1.20 5.53
CA LEU A 89 3.18 0.09 6.10
C LEU A 89 2.75 1.08 4.99
N ASP A 90 2.29 0.55 3.88
CA ASP A 90 1.87 1.28 2.70
C ASP A 90 0.49 1.94 2.90
N GLN A 91 0.29 3.04 2.15
CA GLN A 91 -0.98 3.73 2.01
C GLN A 91 -1.37 3.73 0.54
N GLN A 92 -2.65 3.50 0.25
CA GLN A 92 -3.19 3.46 -1.09
C GLN A 92 -4.30 4.51 -1.24
N GLN A 93 -4.47 5.01 -2.47
CA GLN A 93 -5.46 6.04 -2.81
C GLN A 93 -6.47 5.44 -3.78
N LEU A 94 -7.60 4.98 -3.27
CA LEU A 94 -8.65 4.35 -4.08
C LEU A 94 -9.50 5.46 -4.69
N SER A 95 -9.35 5.70 -6.00
CA SER A 95 -9.90 6.87 -6.68
C SER A 95 -11.07 6.58 -7.64
N MET A 96 -11.98 7.53 -7.75
CA MET A 96 -12.98 7.59 -8.82
C MET A 96 -12.74 8.89 -9.59
N ILE A 97 -12.35 8.78 -10.86
CA ILE A 97 -12.06 9.94 -11.72
C ILE A 97 -13.21 10.12 -12.69
N LEU A 98 -13.89 11.25 -12.57
CA LEU A 98 -15.04 11.62 -13.36
C LEU A 98 -14.67 12.74 -14.34
N GLU A 99 -15.12 12.61 -15.58
CA GLU A 99 -14.89 13.55 -16.69
C GLU A 99 -16.12 13.56 -17.61
N ASN A 100 -16.22 14.53 -18.52
CA ASN A 100 -17.18 14.48 -19.62
C ASN A 100 -16.44 14.13 -20.91
N SER A 101 -16.94 13.19 -21.70
CA SER A 101 -16.24 12.71 -22.89
C SER A 101 -16.38 13.64 -24.11
N ILE A 102 -17.29 14.62 -24.08
CA ILE A 102 -17.60 15.54 -25.19
C ILE A 102 -17.17 16.97 -24.87
N TYR A 103 -17.60 17.50 -23.73
CA TYR A 103 -17.41 18.90 -23.37
C TYR A 103 -16.07 19.12 -22.66
N THR A 104 -15.27 20.00 -23.25
CA THR A 104 -14.01 20.44 -22.66
C THR A 104 -14.24 21.44 -21.53
N ALA A 105 -13.18 21.80 -20.79
CA ALA A 105 -13.20 22.78 -19.72
C ALA A 105 -13.67 24.19 -20.17
N LYS A 106 -13.75 24.44 -21.48
CA LYS A 106 -14.31 25.68 -22.05
C LYS A 106 -15.82 25.77 -21.84
N ASP A 107 -16.51 24.64 -21.99
CA ASP A 107 -17.98 24.58 -21.99
C ASP A 107 -18.50 24.03 -20.66
N LEU A 108 -17.74 23.12 -20.04
CA LEU A 108 -18.14 22.38 -18.87
C LEU A 108 -17.02 22.32 -17.82
N VAL A 109 -17.28 22.87 -16.64
CA VAL A 109 -16.34 22.82 -15.49
C VAL A 109 -17.02 22.20 -14.27
N TYR A 110 -16.49 21.06 -13.83
CA TYR A 110 -16.84 20.40 -12.58
C TYR A 110 -16.09 21.02 -11.41
N ILE A 111 -16.80 21.26 -10.31
CA ILE A 111 -16.28 21.82 -9.07
C ILE A 111 -16.72 20.89 -7.94
N VAL A 112 -15.78 20.41 -7.12
CA VAL A 112 -16.12 19.52 -6.02
C VAL A 112 -16.98 20.22 -4.96
N ASP A 113 -18.02 19.53 -4.50
CA ASP A 113 -18.72 19.79 -3.25
C ASP A 113 -17.90 19.25 -2.07
N THR A 114 -16.97 20.04 -1.55
CA THR A 114 -16.12 19.57 -0.45
C THR A 114 -16.85 19.46 0.88
N LYS A 115 -18.02 20.10 1.00
CA LYS A 115 -18.75 20.22 2.27
C LYS A 115 -19.59 18.99 2.54
N ASP A 116 -20.32 18.53 1.54
CA ASP A 116 -21.30 17.46 1.69
C ASP A 116 -20.77 16.11 1.15
N SER A 117 -19.53 16.08 0.62
CA SER A 117 -18.84 14.85 0.21
C SER A 117 -18.19 14.09 1.37
N GLY A 118 -17.99 12.79 1.20
CA GLY A 118 -17.32 11.94 2.18
C GLY A 118 -17.47 10.45 1.91
N TYR A 119 -17.64 9.69 2.98
CA TYR A 119 -17.85 8.25 2.94
C TYR A 119 -18.73 7.80 4.12
N ALA A 120 -19.36 6.64 3.99
CA ALA A 120 -20.22 6.07 5.01
C ALA A 120 -19.44 5.68 6.27
N ASP A 121 -19.99 5.96 7.46
CA ASP A 121 -19.41 5.53 8.74
C ASP A 121 -19.25 3.99 8.84
N THR A 122 -20.05 3.26 8.06
CA THR A 122 -20.00 1.79 7.96
C THR A 122 -19.02 1.28 6.90
N LEU A 123 -18.37 2.15 6.14
CA LEU A 123 -17.40 1.76 5.12
C LEU A 123 -16.25 1.02 5.78
N SER A 124 -16.15 -0.27 5.47
CA SER A 124 -15.06 -1.13 5.93
C SER A 124 -14.49 -1.90 4.75
N ILE A 125 -13.17 -2.04 4.73
CA ILE A 125 -12.44 -2.70 3.66
C ILE A 125 -11.61 -3.79 4.31
N GLN A 126 -11.80 -5.04 3.88
CA GLN A 126 -11.14 -6.17 4.52
C GLN A 126 -9.61 -6.03 4.46
N GLY A 127 -8.96 -6.02 5.63
CA GLY A 127 -7.50 -5.89 5.73
C GLY A 127 -6.96 -4.45 5.63
N TRP A 128 -7.84 -3.45 5.57
CA TRP A 128 -7.46 -2.04 5.42
C TRP A 128 -8.26 -1.14 6.37
N ASN A 129 -7.60 -0.08 6.84
CA ASN A 129 -8.24 1.00 7.56
C ASN A 129 -8.44 2.19 6.62
N VAL A 130 -9.64 2.75 6.58
CA VAL A 130 -9.90 4.05 5.95
C VAL A 130 -9.34 5.14 6.88
N ILE A 131 -8.41 5.95 6.38
CA ILE A 131 -7.72 6.98 7.19
C ILE A 131 -8.08 8.40 6.79
N ALA A 132 -8.55 8.60 5.56
CA ALA A 132 -8.99 9.89 5.05
C ALA A 132 -9.79 9.72 3.76
N TRP A 133 -10.46 10.78 3.34
CA TRP A 133 -10.86 10.99 1.96
C TRP A 133 -10.30 12.30 1.44
N LYS A 134 -10.12 12.41 0.13
CA LYS A 134 -9.65 13.61 -0.55
C LYS A 134 -10.44 13.84 -1.82
N SER A 135 -10.38 15.07 -2.31
CA SER A 135 -10.97 15.42 -3.59
C SER A 135 -10.13 16.46 -4.31
N HIS A 136 -10.12 16.38 -5.64
CA HIS A 136 -9.31 17.22 -6.50
C HIS A 136 -10.10 17.62 -7.75
N ASN A 137 -10.16 18.92 -8.02
CA ASN A 137 -10.49 19.41 -9.36
C ASN A 137 -9.25 19.24 -10.24
N LEU A 138 -9.42 18.67 -11.43
CA LEU A 138 -8.35 18.36 -12.37
C LEU A 138 -8.64 19.01 -13.73
N LEU A 139 -7.58 19.37 -14.44
CA LEU A 139 -7.61 19.69 -15.87
C LEU A 139 -6.80 18.62 -16.59
N ARG A 140 -7.46 17.78 -17.39
CA ARG A 140 -6.83 16.67 -18.11
C ARG A 140 -6.62 17.08 -19.55
N SER A 141 -5.37 17.25 -19.93
CA SER A 141 -4.97 17.53 -21.31
C SER A 141 -4.56 16.23 -21.97
N TYR A 142 -5.16 15.92 -23.12
CA TYR A 142 -4.75 14.80 -23.95
C TYR A 142 -3.73 15.30 -24.99
N PRO A 143 -2.54 14.68 -25.11
CA PRO A 143 -1.52 15.08 -26.08
C PRO A 143 -1.86 14.66 -27.52
N SER A 144 -3.11 14.29 -27.77
CA SER A 144 -3.66 13.87 -29.05
C SER A 144 -4.98 14.61 -29.26
N ASN A 145 -5.23 15.03 -30.50
CA ASN A 145 -6.54 15.54 -30.91
C ASN A 145 -7.46 14.43 -31.43
N PHE A 146 -7.07 13.16 -31.24
CA PHE A 146 -7.81 11.97 -31.68
C PHE A 146 -8.14 11.98 -33.20
N GLY A 147 -7.30 12.65 -34.00
CA GLY A 147 -7.51 12.78 -35.45
C GLY A 147 -8.58 13.81 -35.84
N PHE A 148 -9.03 14.64 -34.89
CA PHE A 148 -9.93 15.76 -35.17
C PHE A 148 -9.21 16.85 -35.97
N SER A 149 -9.92 17.50 -36.90
CA SER A 149 -9.32 18.45 -37.84
C SER A 149 -8.89 19.78 -37.22
N GLU A 150 -9.33 20.09 -36.00
CA GLU A 150 -8.96 21.33 -35.31
C GLU A 150 -7.61 21.19 -34.60
N PRO A 151 -6.75 22.22 -34.66
CA PRO A 151 -5.41 22.18 -34.08
C PRO A 151 -5.38 22.36 -32.56
N GLU A 152 -6.45 22.87 -31.93
CA GLU A 152 -6.48 23.14 -30.48
C GLU A 152 -7.01 21.95 -29.68
N THR A 153 -6.15 21.37 -28.83
CA THR A 153 -6.58 20.41 -27.80
C THR A 153 -6.91 21.17 -26.52
N ASN A 154 -8.21 21.42 -26.29
CA ASN A 154 -8.66 22.00 -25.03
C ASN A 154 -8.64 20.93 -23.92
N PRO A 155 -8.23 21.27 -22.69
CA PRO A 155 -8.26 20.34 -21.58
C PRO A 155 -9.70 20.03 -21.18
N TYR A 156 -9.92 18.84 -20.64
CA TYR A 156 -11.20 18.45 -20.05
C TYR A 156 -11.20 18.75 -18.55
N SER A 157 -12.34 19.22 -18.05
CA SER A 157 -12.55 19.33 -16.61
C SER A 157 -12.82 17.94 -16.07
N ALA A 158 -12.05 17.53 -15.05
CA ALA A 158 -12.26 16.28 -14.36
C ALA A 158 -12.28 16.50 -12.85
N VAL A 159 -12.89 15.58 -12.13
CA VAL A 159 -12.87 15.53 -10.67
C VAL A 159 -12.38 14.16 -10.24
N ARG A 160 -11.49 14.14 -9.26
CA ARG A 160 -11.05 12.91 -8.62
C ARG A 160 -11.48 12.91 -7.16
N PHE A 161 -12.20 11.87 -6.77
CA PHE A 161 -12.46 11.53 -5.37
C PHE A 161 -11.55 10.39 -4.96
N GLU A 162 -10.95 10.46 -3.77
CA GLU A 162 -10.00 9.45 -3.27
C GLU A 162 -10.40 9.02 -1.85
N ILE A 163 -10.50 7.71 -1.63
CA ILE A 163 -10.50 7.12 -0.29
C ILE A 163 -9.09 6.63 0.01
N VAL A 164 -8.47 7.22 1.04
CA VAL A 164 -7.11 6.86 1.46
C VAL A 164 -7.19 5.74 2.47
N VAL A 165 -6.52 4.63 2.17
CA VAL A 165 -6.50 3.43 2.99
C VAL A 165 -5.09 3.07 3.42
N ALA A 166 -4.94 2.49 4.60
CA ALA A 166 -3.67 1.99 5.13
C ALA A 166 -3.84 0.61 5.74
N ARG A 167 -2.82 -0.25 5.63
CA ARG A 167 -2.84 -1.53 6.34
C ARG A 167 -2.74 -1.29 7.85
N PRO A 168 -3.41 -2.11 8.68
CA PRO A 168 -3.27 -2.00 10.12
C PRO A 168 -1.83 -2.26 10.57
N ILE A 169 -1.25 -1.36 11.37
CA ILE A 169 0.12 -1.53 11.88
C ILE A 169 0.32 -2.85 12.66
N ASN A 170 -0.74 -3.34 13.29
CA ASN A 170 -0.73 -4.62 14.02
C ASN A 170 -0.45 -5.81 13.10
N TYR A 171 -0.85 -5.74 11.82
CA TYR A 171 -0.50 -6.77 10.84
C TYR A 171 1.02 -6.86 10.68
N PHE A 172 1.69 -5.73 10.47
CA PHE A 172 3.15 -5.67 10.37
C PHE A 172 3.83 -6.23 11.62
N ILE A 173 3.45 -5.73 12.81
CA ILE A 173 4.10 -6.10 14.08
C ILE A 173 3.96 -7.61 14.36
N TRP A 174 2.73 -8.11 14.31
CA TRP A 174 2.44 -9.47 14.80
C TRP A 174 2.63 -10.55 13.75
N LYS A 175 2.32 -10.28 12.48
CA LYS A 175 2.38 -11.30 11.43
C LYS A 175 3.73 -11.36 10.72
N LEU A 176 4.47 -10.25 10.65
CA LEU A 176 5.70 -10.18 9.87
C LEU A 176 6.93 -9.98 10.77
N LEU A 177 6.93 -8.95 11.62
CA LEU A 177 8.12 -8.58 12.39
C LEU A 177 8.39 -9.54 13.56
N LEU A 178 7.36 -9.93 14.32
CA LEU A 178 7.54 -10.81 15.48
C LEU A 178 8.14 -12.18 15.12
N PRO A 179 7.64 -12.93 14.11
CA PRO A 179 8.25 -14.21 13.71
C PRO A 179 9.72 -14.06 13.33
N LEU A 180 10.07 -13.01 12.58
CA LEU A 180 11.45 -12.72 12.19
C LEU A 180 12.35 -12.47 13.41
N ILE A 181 11.88 -11.65 14.37
CA ILE A 181 12.62 -11.39 15.61
C ILE A 181 12.84 -12.67 16.42
N ILE A 182 11.84 -13.55 16.51
CA ILE A 182 11.96 -14.82 17.24
C ILE A 182 13.04 -15.71 16.61
N VAL A 183 13.09 -15.78 15.27
CA VAL A 183 14.10 -16.56 14.55
C VAL A 183 15.50 -15.96 14.70
N LEU A 184 15.63 -14.64 14.68
CA LEU A 184 16.91 -13.98 14.96
C LEU A 184 17.38 -14.24 16.40
N ALA A 185 16.47 -14.11 17.37
CA ALA A 185 16.75 -14.36 18.77
C ALA A 185 17.17 -15.82 19.03
N SER A 186 16.55 -16.79 18.35
CA SER A 186 16.97 -18.20 18.44
C SER A 186 18.36 -18.41 17.82
N GLY A 187 18.64 -17.77 16.68
CA GLY A 187 19.97 -17.73 16.06
C GLY A 187 21.04 -17.20 17.01
N TRP A 188 20.82 -16.05 17.65
CA TRP A 188 21.75 -15.48 18.62
C TRP A 188 21.87 -16.31 19.90
N GLY A 189 20.81 -17.02 20.29
CA GLY A 189 20.80 -17.96 21.40
C GLY A 189 21.89 -19.03 21.29
N ALA A 190 22.32 -19.36 20.06
CA ALA A 190 23.46 -20.25 19.82
C ALA A 190 24.74 -19.78 20.52
N LEU A 191 25.03 -18.47 20.52
CA LEU A 191 26.23 -17.89 21.15
C LEU A 191 26.14 -17.85 22.69
N PHE A 192 24.98 -18.18 23.28
CA PHE A 192 24.83 -18.35 24.72
C PHE A 192 25.22 -19.75 25.19
N LEU A 193 25.28 -20.73 24.28
CA LEU A 193 25.70 -22.10 24.57
C LEU A 193 27.17 -22.15 24.98
N HIS A 194 27.50 -23.13 25.83
CA HIS A 194 28.88 -23.38 26.20
C HIS A 194 29.76 -23.57 24.95
N PRO A 195 30.97 -22.97 24.86
CA PRO A 195 31.74 -22.98 23.62
C PRO A 195 32.18 -24.38 23.15
N SER A 196 32.08 -25.41 24.00
CA SER A 196 32.30 -26.80 23.60
C SER A 196 31.21 -27.35 22.67
N TYR A 197 30.00 -26.78 22.65
CA TYR A 197 28.90 -27.22 21.78
C TYR A 197 29.02 -26.62 20.37
N VAL A 198 30.18 -26.85 19.72
CA VAL A 198 30.53 -26.27 18.43
C VAL A 198 29.47 -26.58 17.36
N GLU A 199 29.04 -27.85 17.26
CA GLU A 199 28.05 -28.27 16.28
C GLU A 199 26.73 -27.50 16.43
N SER A 200 26.20 -27.38 17.65
CA SER A 200 24.97 -26.63 17.92
C SER A 200 25.15 -25.12 17.67
N ARG A 201 26.31 -24.56 18.03
CA ARG A 201 26.64 -23.14 17.82
C ARG A 201 26.64 -22.75 16.34
N ILE A 202 26.96 -23.67 15.44
CA ILE A 202 26.94 -23.47 13.99
C ILE A 202 25.57 -23.83 13.39
N ALA A 203 24.97 -24.95 13.83
CA ALA A 203 23.73 -25.45 13.25
C ALA A 203 22.53 -24.52 13.49
N ILE A 204 22.39 -23.95 14.70
CA ILE A 204 21.23 -23.11 15.05
C ILE A 204 21.15 -21.84 14.18
N PRO A 205 22.22 -21.03 13.99
CA PRO A 205 22.18 -19.89 13.09
C PRO A 205 21.95 -20.28 11.63
N VAL A 206 22.45 -21.43 11.17
CA VAL A 206 22.18 -21.95 9.82
C VAL A 206 20.70 -22.31 9.64
N THR A 207 20.08 -22.94 10.63
CA THR A 207 18.63 -23.19 10.62
C THR A 207 17.83 -21.89 10.69
N ALA A 208 18.29 -20.89 11.44
CA ALA A 208 17.67 -19.58 11.46
C ALA A 208 17.73 -18.90 10.09
N LEU A 209 18.86 -18.97 9.37
CA LEU A 209 18.99 -18.46 8.01
C LEU A 209 17.97 -19.09 7.06
N LEU A 210 17.90 -20.42 7.06
CA LEU A 210 16.93 -21.16 6.24
C LEU A 210 15.49 -20.75 6.59
N THR A 211 15.18 -20.60 7.87
CA THR A 211 13.84 -20.17 8.32
C THR A 211 13.51 -18.76 7.86
N ILE A 212 14.46 -17.82 7.91
CA ILE A 212 14.26 -16.45 7.42
C ILE A 212 14.00 -16.44 5.91
N VAL A 213 14.67 -17.29 5.13
CA VAL A 213 14.40 -17.44 3.68
C VAL A 213 12.96 -17.88 3.44
N PHE A 214 12.46 -18.86 4.19
CA PHE A 214 11.05 -19.29 4.08
C PHE A 214 10.07 -18.20 4.51
N LEU A 215 10.38 -17.45 5.57
CA LEU A 215 9.55 -16.32 5.98
C LEU A 215 9.51 -15.23 4.90
N GLN A 216 10.64 -14.96 4.22
CA GLN A 216 10.68 -14.02 3.10
C GLN A 216 9.82 -14.50 1.94
N GLN A 217 10.00 -15.74 1.53
CA GLN A 217 9.20 -16.34 0.47
C GLN A 217 7.70 -16.25 0.79
N SER A 218 7.31 -16.57 2.03
CA SER A 218 5.91 -16.57 2.44
C SER A 218 5.22 -15.20 2.32
N TYR A 219 5.90 -14.08 2.55
CA TYR A 219 5.28 -12.77 2.31
C TYR A 219 5.41 -12.34 0.85
N SER A 220 6.51 -12.70 0.18
CA SER A 220 6.73 -12.37 -1.22
C SER A 220 5.64 -13.00 -2.10
N ASP A 221 5.25 -14.25 -1.80
CA ASP A 221 4.16 -14.95 -2.50
C ASP A 221 2.79 -14.30 -2.25
N ALA A 222 2.65 -13.48 -1.20
CA ALA A 222 1.40 -12.81 -0.85
C ALA A 222 1.21 -11.45 -1.55
N ILE A 223 2.21 -10.97 -2.28
CA ILE A 223 2.17 -9.73 -3.05
C ILE A 223 2.58 -10.01 -4.51
N PRO A 224 2.15 -9.20 -5.49
CA PRO A 224 2.64 -9.35 -6.86
C PRO A 224 4.15 -9.11 -6.95
N GLU A 225 4.79 -9.70 -7.95
CA GLU A 225 6.20 -9.45 -8.24
C GLU A 225 6.42 -7.97 -8.56
N MET A 226 7.33 -7.33 -7.82
CA MET A 226 7.67 -5.94 -7.99
C MET A 226 9.07 -5.81 -8.63
N GLY A 227 9.23 -4.87 -9.56
CA GLY A 227 10.52 -4.55 -10.16
C GLY A 227 11.49 -3.77 -9.25
N PHE A 228 11.17 -3.62 -7.97
CA PHE A 228 11.95 -2.87 -6.98
C PHE A 228 11.84 -3.50 -5.59
N LEU A 229 12.79 -3.15 -4.69
CA LEU A 229 12.78 -3.61 -3.30
C LEU A 229 11.74 -2.86 -2.47
N VAL A 230 10.84 -3.61 -1.83
CA VAL A 230 9.93 -3.07 -0.81
C VAL A 230 10.65 -2.89 0.53
N MET A 231 10.08 -2.08 1.42
CA MET A 231 10.62 -1.85 2.76
C MET A 231 10.89 -3.16 3.52
N LEU A 232 9.99 -4.14 3.43
CA LEU A 232 10.17 -5.43 4.08
C LEU A 232 11.38 -6.20 3.53
N ASP A 233 11.65 -6.16 2.21
CA ASP A 233 12.85 -6.78 1.63
C ASP A 233 14.14 -6.26 2.27
N LYS A 234 14.19 -4.96 2.56
CA LYS A 234 15.34 -4.32 3.23
C LYS A 234 15.53 -4.84 4.66
N ILE A 235 14.44 -5.10 5.39
CA ILE A 235 14.48 -5.69 6.74
C ILE A 235 15.01 -7.14 6.68
N TYR A 236 14.59 -7.92 5.69
CA TYR A 236 15.11 -9.27 5.46
C TYR A 236 16.58 -9.25 5.04
N ALA A 237 17.00 -8.33 4.17
CA ALA A 237 18.39 -8.14 3.79
C ALA A 237 19.29 -7.82 5.00
N LEU A 238 18.84 -6.93 5.89
CA LEU A 238 19.52 -6.66 7.17
C LEU A 238 19.61 -7.96 8.00
N SER A 239 18.51 -8.69 8.14
CA SER A 239 18.45 -9.93 8.92
C SER A 239 19.42 -11.00 8.40
N TYR A 240 19.59 -11.13 7.07
CA TYR A 240 20.58 -12.01 6.48
C TYR A 240 22.01 -11.64 6.86
N LEU A 241 22.35 -10.36 6.82
CA LEU A 241 23.68 -9.89 7.22
C LEU A 241 23.96 -10.21 8.70
N LEU A 242 22.97 -10.03 9.57
CA LEU A 242 23.10 -10.32 11.01
C LEU A 242 23.29 -11.83 11.27
N VAL A 243 22.54 -12.69 10.57
CA VAL A 243 22.69 -14.15 10.72
C VAL A 243 24.00 -14.66 10.12
N ILE A 244 24.42 -14.16 8.96
CA ILE A 244 25.72 -14.50 8.38
C ILE A 244 26.85 -14.10 9.33
N ALA A 245 26.78 -12.90 9.92
CA ALA A 245 27.75 -12.48 10.93
C ALA A 245 27.77 -13.41 12.15
N THR A 246 26.61 -13.90 12.59
CA THR A 246 26.49 -14.88 13.68
C THR A 246 27.11 -16.23 13.31
N ILE A 247 26.91 -16.71 12.08
CA ILE A 247 27.54 -17.94 11.56
C ILE A 247 29.06 -17.78 11.53
N MET A 248 29.56 -16.64 11.03
CA MET A 248 31.00 -16.37 10.96
C MET A 248 31.64 -16.33 12.35
N GLU A 249 30.99 -15.68 13.31
CA GLU A 249 31.43 -15.66 14.71
C GLU A 249 31.49 -17.08 15.31
N ALA A 250 30.47 -17.90 15.06
CA ALA A 250 30.44 -19.29 15.50
C ALA A 250 31.59 -20.13 14.89
N ILE A 251 31.91 -19.93 13.62
CA ILE A 251 33.03 -20.63 12.94
C ILE A 251 34.38 -20.18 13.50
N ILE A 252 34.58 -18.88 13.70
CA ILE A 252 35.85 -18.34 14.23
C ILE A 252 36.07 -18.85 15.67
N THR A 253 35.04 -18.77 16.51
CA THR A 253 35.10 -19.20 17.92
C THR A 253 35.26 -20.71 18.05
N ALA A 254 34.73 -21.50 17.11
CA ALA A 254 34.95 -22.94 17.05
C ALA A 254 36.43 -23.31 16.83
N ASP A 255 37.16 -22.56 16.00
CA ASP A 255 38.59 -22.82 15.75
C ASP A 255 39.44 -22.57 17.01
N TRP A 256 39.12 -21.52 17.78
CA TRP A 256 39.84 -21.19 19.01
C TRP A 256 39.72 -22.28 20.08
N VAL A 257 38.59 -22.98 20.13
CA VAL A 257 38.29 -23.96 21.17
C VAL A 257 38.83 -25.36 20.83
N LYS A 258 39.35 -25.59 19.61
CA LYS A 258 39.94 -26.89 19.20
C LYS A 258 41.05 -27.39 20.12
N GLY A 259 41.80 -26.48 20.74
CA GLY A 259 42.88 -26.83 21.66
C GLY A 259 42.42 -27.20 23.08
N GLU A 260 41.12 -27.12 23.36
CA GLU A 260 40.46 -27.40 24.65
C GLU A 260 41.09 -26.67 25.86
N LYS A 261 41.74 -25.53 25.65
CA LYS A 261 42.37 -24.78 26.75
C LYS A 261 41.31 -23.99 27.52
N PRO A 262 41.31 -24.01 28.86
CA PRO A 262 40.35 -23.26 29.68
C PRO A 262 40.25 -21.76 29.35
N GLY A 263 41.38 -21.14 28.97
CA GLY A 263 41.44 -19.73 28.60
C GLY A 263 40.69 -19.38 27.29
N ASP A 264 40.60 -20.32 26.36
CA ASP A 264 39.95 -20.10 25.06
C ASP A 264 38.42 -20.05 25.21
N PHE A 265 37.85 -20.88 26.07
CA PHE A 265 36.41 -20.82 26.40
C PHE A 265 36.01 -19.45 26.99
N MET A 266 36.81 -18.93 27.92
CA MET A 266 36.57 -17.60 28.52
C MET A 266 36.71 -16.47 27.50
N ARG A 267 37.65 -16.61 26.56
CA ARG A 267 37.84 -15.65 25.46
C ARG A 267 36.62 -15.60 24.54
N VAL A 268 36.06 -16.76 24.18
CA VAL A 268 34.85 -16.87 23.35
C VAL A 268 33.67 -16.19 24.04
N VAL A 269 33.41 -16.50 25.31
CA VAL A 269 32.29 -15.87 26.04
C VAL A 269 32.44 -14.35 26.12
N ARG A 270 33.67 -13.84 26.29
CA ARG A 270 33.92 -12.39 26.35
C ARG A 270 33.64 -11.68 25.01
N LEU A 271 33.69 -12.40 23.89
CA LEU A 271 33.39 -11.88 22.55
C LEU A 271 31.91 -12.05 22.19
N ASP A 272 31.33 -13.23 22.45
CA ASP A 272 29.94 -13.57 22.12
C ASP A 272 28.92 -12.59 22.73
N ARG A 273 29.07 -12.25 24.01
CA ARG A 273 28.08 -11.42 24.73
C ARG A 273 27.96 -10.00 24.17
N PRO A 274 29.04 -9.21 24.04
CA PRO A 274 28.94 -7.90 23.40
C PRO A 274 28.58 -8.02 21.92
N PHE A 275 29.01 -9.06 21.21
CA PHE A 275 28.64 -9.27 19.81
C PHE A 275 27.12 -9.38 19.64
N VAL A 276 26.43 -10.19 20.45
CA VAL A 276 24.96 -10.27 20.41
C VAL A 276 24.32 -8.92 20.75
N ALA A 277 24.81 -8.21 21.78
CA ALA A 277 24.26 -6.90 22.13
C ALA A 277 24.38 -5.89 20.97
N ILE A 278 25.51 -5.90 20.26
CA ILE A 278 25.73 -5.09 19.06
C ILE A 278 24.76 -5.49 17.94
N GLN A 279 24.57 -6.78 17.69
CA GLN A 279 23.62 -7.29 16.70
C GLN A 279 22.18 -6.86 17.00
N CYS A 280 21.74 -6.94 18.26
CA CYS A 280 20.44 -6.44 18.70
C CYS A 280 20.29 -4.95 18.44
N LEU A 281 21.32 -4.15 18.75
CA LEU A 281 21.31 -2.71 18.49
C LEU A 281 21.25 -2.41 16.99
N MET A 282 22.03 -3.12 16.18
CA MET A 282 22.01 -3.00 14.72
C MET A 282 20.64 -3.34 14.14
N LEU A 283 19.97 -4.38 14.66
CA LEU A 283 18.61 -4.72 14.25
C LEU A 283 17.64 -3.58 14.57
N ILE A 284 17.63 -3.09 15.82
CA ILE A 284 16.69 -2.05 16.25
C ILE A 284 16.91 -0.76 15.45
N VAL A 285 18.16 -0.28 15.38
CA VAL A 285 18.51 0.95 14.67
C VAL A 285 18.25 0.78 13.18
N GLY A 286 18.65 -0.34 12.59
CA GLY A 286 18.46 -0.63 11.17
C GLY A 286 16.97 -0.67 10.78
N VAL A 287 16.14 -1.37 11.57
CA VAL A 287 14.68 -1.41 11.34
C VAL A 287 14.06 -0.03 11.49
N LEU A 288 14.45 0.75 12.51
CA LEU A 288 13.93 2.12 12.69
C LEU A 288 14.31 3.03 11.52
N LEU A 289 15.55 2.95 11.02
CA LEU A 289 15.99 3.69 9.86
C LEU A 289 15.22 3.27 8.60
N ILE A 290 15.05 1.98 8.36
CA ILE A 290 14.30 1.47 7.21
C ILE A 290 12.82 1.90 7.27
N ILE A 291 12.22 1.98 8.46
CA ILE A 291 10.83 2.45 8.59
C ILE A 291 10.73 3.97 8.34
N ALA A 292 11.76 4.73 8.72
CA ALA A 292 11.79 6.18 8.58
C ALA A 292 12.00 6.66 7.12
N PHE A 293 12.67 5.86 6.27
CA PHE A 293 13.03 6.20 4.89
C PHE A 293 12.39 5.27 3.85
#